data_AF-A0A3A0DPC3-F1
#
_entry.id   AF-A0A3A0DPC3-F1
#
_cell.length_a   1.000
_cell.length_b   1.000
_cell.length_c   1.000
_cell.angle_alpha   90.00
_cell.angle_beta   90.00
_cell.angle_gamma   90.00
#
_symmetry.space_group_name_H-M   'P 1'
#
loop_
_entity.id
_entity.type
_entity.pdbx_description
1 polymer ?
#
loop_
_entity_poly.entity_id
_entity_poly.type
_entity_poly.pdbx_seq_one_letter_code
_entity_poly.pdbx_strand_id
1 'polypeptide(L)'
;MRHFVTMMLCLTLLVGAHAPQTHAQAGGGFNMQAYTNFLASHRDLTYEQLRGLHPTPNFRSKLDLTLTEIAYLDTIVQLYQLTSDEQALLHENGFVVSERLRRDSFGHAFLEIYKHDLPVFVSTDAILHALHRSYDAILQDTETGVLIPRLQELLLKLRNEW
;
A
#
# COMPACT_ATOMS: atom_id res chain seq x y z
N MET A 1 -19.92 23.59 -11.09
CA MET A 1 -20.24 22.76 -9.89
C MET A 1 -21.29 21.65 -10.12
N ARG A 2 -21.93 21.50 -11.28
CA ARG A 2 -22.84 20.34 -11.54
C ARG A 2 -22.12 19.10 -12.06
N HIS A 3 -21.04 19.26 -12.83
CA HIS A 3 -20.27 18.12 -13.39
C HIS A 3 -19.37 17.41 -12.37
N PHE A 4 -18.96 18.09 -11.30
CA PHE A 4 -18.11 17.51 -10.25
C PHE A 4 -18.89 16.54 -9.34
N VAL A 5 -20.18 16.81 -9.11
CA VAL A 5 -21.07 15.93 -8.33
C VAL A 5 -21.49 14.70 -9.15
N THR A 6 -21.67 14.83 -10.47
CA THR A 6 -22.01 13.68 -11.33
C THR A 6 -20.84 12.69 -11.48
N MET A 7 -19.59 13.18 -11.46
CA MET A 7 -18.40 12.31 -11.56
C MET A 7 -18.16 11.51 -10.27
N MET A 8 -18.52 12.06 -9.12
CA MET A 8 -18.42 11.39 -7.82
C MET A 8 -19.53 10.35 -7.59
N LEU A 9 -20.65 10.45 -8.31
CA LEU A 9 -21.76 9.49 -8.23
C LEU A 9 -21.57 8.24 -9.13
N CYS A 10 -20.74 8.32 -10.17
CA CYS A 10 -20.43 7.15 -11.02
C CYS A 10 -19.41 6.22 -10.38
N LEU A 11 -18.52 6.72 -9.52
CA LEU A 11 -17.48 5.91 -8.87
C LEU A 11 -18.06 4.99 -7.79
N THR A 12 -19.21 5.34 -7.20
CA THR A 12 -19.87 4.54 -6.16
C THR A 12 -20.75 3.42 -6.72
N LEU A 13 -21.15 3.47 -7.99
CA LEU A 13 -22.02 2.45 -8.61
C LEU A 13 -21.26 1.28 -9.26
N LEU A 14 -19.95 1.39 -9.52
CA LEU A 14 -19.18 0.32 -10.17
C LEU A 14 -18.53 -0.69 -9.20
N VAL A 15 -18.54 -0.40 -7.89
CA VAL A 15 -17.92 -1.27 -6.86
C VAL A 15 -18.93 -2.28 -6.27
N GLY A 16 -20.23 -2.16 -6.60
CA GLY A 16 -21.30 -2.93 -5.95
C GLY A 16 -21.52 -4.37 -6.42
N ALA A 17 -20.79 -4.89 -7.42
CA ALA A 17 -21.12 -6.19 -8.03
C ALA A 17 -20.12 -7.34 -7.78
N HIS A 18 -18.98 -7.07 -7.14
CA HIS A 18 -18.07 -8.12 -6.72
C HIS A 18 -17.66 -7.79 -5.31
N ALA A 19 -18.17 -8.54 -4.33
CA ALA A 19 -17.62 -8.54 -3.00
C ALA A 19 -16.30 -9.33 -3.05
N PRO A 20 -15.11 -8.71 -3.14
CA PRO A 20 -13.94 -9.39 -2.62
C PRO A 20 -14.26 -9.65 -1.15
N GLN A 21 -14.03 -10.87 -0.70
CA GLN A 21 -14.00 -11.13 0.73
C GLN A 21 -12.83 -10.34 1.31
N THR A 22 -13.11 -9.09 1.68
CA THR A 22 -12.26 -8.33 2.56
C THR A 22 -12.26 -9.09 3.87
N HIS A 23 -11.20 -9.84 4.12
CA HIS A 23 -10.78 -10.16 5.49
C HIS A 23 -10.32 -8.86 6.16
N ALA A 24 -11.23 -7.89 6.27
CA ALA A 24 -11.12 -6.85 7.26
C ALA A 24 -11.23 -7.59 8.59
N GLN A 25 -10.18 -7.54 9.41
CA GLN A 25 -10.28 -7.85 10.83
C GLN A 25 -11.21 -6.82 11.47
N ALA A 26 -12.51 -7.02 11.31
CA ALA A 26 -13.56 -6.25 11.96
C ALA A 26 -14.53 -7.26 12.57
N GLY A 27 -14.52 -7.39 13.91
CA GLY A 27 -15.63 -8.05 14.62
C GLY A 27 -15.31 -8.83 15.90
N GLY A 28 -14.04 -9.07 16.26
CA GLY A 28 -13.70 -9.70 17.53
C GLY A 28 -13.14 -8.67 18.51
N GLY A 29 -13.90 -8.29 19.54
CA GLY A 29 -13.37 -7.46 20.62
C GLY A 29 -12.12 -8.11 21.21
N PHE A 30 -10.99 -7.42 21.17
CA PHE A 30 -9.73 -7.94 21.70
C PHE A 30 -9.88 -8.23 23.20
N ASN A 31 -9.80 -9.51 23.57
CA ASN A 31 -9.89 -9.94 24.97
C ASN A 31 -8.47 -10.14 25.52
N MET A 32 -8.05 -9.20 26.38
CA MET A 32 -6.72 -9.20 26.99
C MET A 32 -6.45 -10.47 27.81
N GLN A 33 -7.46 -11.00 28.53
CA GLN A 33 -7.32 -12.21 29.33
C GLN A 33 -7.14 -13.47 28.48
N ALA A 34 -7.89 -13.56 27.37
CA ALA A 34 -7.74 -14.64 26.40
C ALA A 34 -6.35 -14.63 25.76
N TYR A 35 -5.84 -13.43 25.43
CA TYR A 35 -4.50 -13.24 24.91
C TYR A 35 -3.41 -13.65 25.93
N THR A 36 -3.52 -13.23 27.19
CA THR A 36 -2.54 -13.62 28.22
C THR A 36 -2.55 -15.13 28.49
N ASN A 37 -3.74 -15.76 28.46
CA ASN A 37 -3.85 -17.21 28.62
C ASN A 37 -3.22 -17.95 27.44
N PHE A 38 -3.44 -17.47 26.21
CA PHE A 38 -2.83 -18.00 25.01
C PHE A 38 -1.29 -17.88 25.02
N LEU A 39 -0.75 -16.75 25.47
CA LEU A 39 0.70 -16.59 25.64
C LEU A 39 1.27 -17.53 26.71
N ALA A 40 0.57 -17.69 27.82
CA ALA A 40 1.00 -18.59 28.90
C ALA A 40 1.00 -20.06 28.45
N SER A 41 0.02 -20.49 27.66
CA SER A 41 -0.10 -21.88 27.18
C SER A 41 0.87 -22.23 26.03
N HIS A 42 1.50 -21.24 25.40
CA HIS A 42 2.32 -21.43 24.19
C HIS A 42 3.74 -20.82 24.31
N ARG A 43 4.28 -20.68 25.53
CA ARG A 43 5.59 -20.04 25.79
C ARG A 43 6.76 -20.65 25.02
N ASP A 44 6.77 -21.96 24.84
CA ASP A 44 7.88 -22.71 24.21
C ASP A 44 7.45 -23.36 22.89
N LEU A 45 6.54 -22.71 22.16
CA LEU A 45 6.01 -23.28 20.92
C LEU A 45 7.08 -23.34 19.84
N THR A 46 7.36 -24.54 19.33
CA THR A 46 8.31 -24.74 18.22
C THR A 46 7.72 -24.28 16.88
N TYR A 47 8.59 -24.02 15.91
CA TYR A 47 8.18 -23.66 14.54
C TYR A 47 7.18 -24.66 13.95
N GLU A 48 7.43 -25.96 14.13
CA GLU A 48 6.58 -27.03 13.60
C GLU A 48 5.19 -27.04 14.26
N GLN A 49 5.13 -26.82 15.57
CA GLN A 49 3.87 -26.70 16.30
C GLN A 49 3.09 -25.44 15.89
N LEU A 50 3.78 -24.32 15.64
CA LEU A 50 3.17 -23.08 15.18
C LEU A 50 2.55 -23.24 13.78
N ARG A 51 3.30 -23.88 12.88
CA ARG A 51 2.84 -24.20 11.52
C ARG A 51 1.66 -25.16 11.54
N GLY A 52 1.58 -26.06 12.52
CA GLY A 52 0.41 -26.91 12.74
C GLY A 52 -0.84 -26.14 13.16
N LEU A 53 -0.70 -25.11 14.00
CA LEU A 53 -1.81 -24.25 14.43
C LEU A 53 -2.29 -23.32 13.31
N HIS A 54 -1.36 -22.83 12.50
CA HIS A 54 -1.63 -21.91 11.40
C HIS A 54 -0.92 -22.39 10.13
N PRO A 55 -1.56 -23.28 9.35
CA PRO A 55 -0.93 -23.83 8.14
C PRO A 55 -0.65 -22.70 7.16
N THR A 56 0.63 -22.43 6.94
CA THR A 56 1.10 -21.52 5.90
C THR A 56 1.36 -22.31 4.62
N PRO A 57 1.09 -21.72 3.44
CA PRO A 57 1.50 -22.32 2.18
C PRO A 57 3.03 -22.55 2.17
N ASN A 58 3.46 -23.66 1.59
CA ASN A 58 4.88 -23.89 1.36
C ASN A 58 5.42 -22.81 0.41
N PHE A 59 6.45 -22.09 0.86
CA PHE A 59 7.14 -21.13 0.03
C PHE A 59 7.86 -21.87 -1.10
N ARG A 60 7.57 -21.46 -2.34
CA ARG A 60 8.32 -21.95 -3.50
C ARG A 60 9.59 -21.14 -3.61
N SER A 61 10.73 -21.82 -3.72
CA SER A 61 12.03 -21.17 -3.92
C SER A 61 12.18 -20.57 -5.33
N LYS A 62 11.36 -21.02 -6.28
CA LYS A 62 11.32 -20.50 -7.65
C LYS A 62 9.87 -20.38 -8.12
N LEU A 63 9.61 -19.30 -8.85
CA LEU A 63 8.38 -19.15 -9.60
C LEU A 63 8.55 -19.85 -10.94
N ASP A 64 7.73 -20.86 -11.20
CA ASP A 64 7.69 -21.56 -12.48
C ASP A 64 6.79 -20.76 -13.42
N LEU A 65 7.36 -19.70 -14.02
CA LEU A 65 6.64 -18.77 -14.88
C LEU A 65 6.92 -19.08 -16.35
N THR A 66 5.86 -19.31 -17.11
CA THR A 66 5.93 -19.36 -18.57
C THR A 66 5.76 -17.94 -19.11
N LEU A 67 6.87 -17.26 -19.40
CA LEU A 67 6.86 -15.85 -19.83
C LEU A 67 6.00 -15.57 -21.08
N THR A 68 5.84 -16.57 -21.95
CA THR A 68 5.00 -16.47 -23.16
C THR A 68 3.49 -16.38 -22.88
N GLU A 69 3.05 -16.71 -21.66
CA GLU A 69 1.64 -16.63 -21.26
C GLU A 69 1.32 -15.31 -20.52
N ILE A 70 2.34 -14.50 -20.21
CA ILE A 70 2.17 -13.26 -19.46
C ILE A 70 1.64 -12.17 -20.39
N ALA A 71 0.41 -11.74 -20.12
CA ALA A 71 -0.20 -10.64 -20.86
C ALA A 71 0.64 -9.36 -20.76
N TYR A 72 0.78 -8.66 -21.89
CA TYR A 72 1.47 -7.36 -22.02
C TYR A 72 2.99 -7.37 -21.78
N LEU A 73 3.63 -8.53 -21.61
CA LEU A 73 5.08 -8.60 -21.39
C LEU A 73 5.87 -7.98 -22.55
N ASP A 74 5.48 -8.26 -23.79
CA ASP A 74 6.13 -7.69 -24.98
C ASP A 74 6.09 -6.16 -24.99
N THR A 75 4.94 -5.58 -24.62
CA THR A 75 4.75 -4.12 -24.53
C THR A 75 5.62 -3.51 -23.43
N ILE A 76 5.72 -4.18 -22.28
CA ILE A 76 6.57 -3.75 -21.16
C ILE A 76 8.05 -3.77 -21.57
N VAL A 77 8.50 -4.86 -22.19
CA VAL A 77 9.88 -5.01 -22.69
C VAL A 77 10.21 -3.91 -23.69
N GLN A 78 9.30 -3.63 -24.63
CA GLN A 78 9.50 -2.60 -25.64
C GLN A 78 9.50 -1.18 -25.05
N LEU A 79 8.55 -0.86 -24.17
CA LEU A 79 8.43 0.48 -23.59
C LEU A 79 9.63 0.83 -22.71
N TYR A 80 10.02 -0.08 -21.83
CA TYR A 80 11.12 0.13 -20.89
C TYR A 80 12.50 -0.24 -21.45
N GLN A 81 12.53 -0.81 -22.66
CA GLN A 81 13.74 -1.29 -23.34
C GLN A 81 14.55 -2.21 -22.42
N LEU A 82 13.90 -3.26 -21.91
CA LEU A 82 14.55 -4.19 -20.98
C LEU A 82 15.72 -4.89 -21.67
N THR A 83 16.88 -4.87 -21.02
CA THR A 83 18.09 -5.51 -21.57
C THR A 83 17.98 -7.03 -21.55
N SER A 84 18.84 -7.73 -22.29
CA SER A 84 18.93 -9.20 -22.25
C SER A 84 19.15 -9.72 -20.82
N ASP A 85 19.94 -9.00 -20.04
CA ASP A 85 20.30 -9.39 -18.67
C ASP A 85 19.11 -9.17 -17.72
N GLU A 86 18.37 -8.07 -17.87
CA GLU A 86 17.14 -7.81 -17.12
C GLU A 86 16.06 -8.85 -17.42
N GLN A 87 15.93 -9.26 -18.69
CA GLN A 87 15.01 -10.31 -19.10
C GLN A 87 15.42 -11.69 -18.56
N ALA A 88 16.72 -11.99 -18.53
CA ALA A 88 17.24 -13.22 -17.94
C ALA A 88 16.95 -13.29 -16.43
N LEU A 89 17.15 -12.18 -15.70
CA LEU A 89 16.81 -12.08 -14.28
C LEU A 89 15.30 -12.21 -14.02
N LEU A 90 14.48 -11.62 -14.89
CA LEU A 90 13.03 -11.77 -14.83
C LEU A 90 12.60 -13.23 -15.02
N HIS A 91 13.23 -13.95 -15.96
CA HIS A 91 12.97 -15.37 -16.18
C HIS A 91 13.40 -16.24 -14.98
N GLU A 92 14.54 -15.93 -14.36
CA GLU A 92 15.05 -16.72 -13.23
C GLU A 92 14.27 -16.47 -11.93
N ASN A 93 13.95 -15.21 -11.62
CA ASN A 93 13.42 -14.81 -10.32
C ASN A 93 11.91 -14.50 -10.34
N GLY A 94 11.31 -14.31 -11.52
CA GLY A 94 9.93 -13.86 -11.68
C GLY A 94 9.71 -12.37 -11.43
N PHE A 95 10.77 -11.62 -11.12
CA PHE A 95 10.77 -10.16 -11.04
C PHE A 95 12.17 -9.61 -11.33
N VAL A 96 12.24 -8.34 -11.69
CA VAL A 96 13.51 -7.62 -11.88
C VAL A 96 13.37 -6.20 -11.34
N VAL A 97 14.43 -5.67 -10.74
CA VAL A 97 14.50 -4.29 -10.27
C VAL A 97 15.60 -3.58 -11.05
N SER A 98 15.26 -2.50 -11.74
CA SER A 98 16.19 -1.74 -12.58
C SER A 98 16.39 -0.33 -12.02
N GLU A 99 17.60 -0.03 -11.57
CA GLU A 99 17.99 1.33 -11.14
C GLU A 99 17.96 2.34 -12.29
N ARG A 100 18.14 1.89 -13.54
CA ARG A 100 18.04 2.73 -14.74
C ARG A 100 16.64 3.32 -14.90
N LEU A 101 15.62 2.58 -14.47
CA LEU A 101 14.21 2.97 -14.57
C LEU A 101 13.72 3.72 -13.33
N ARG A 102 14.63 4.16 -12.45
CA ARG A 102 14.25 4.92 -11.25
C ARG A 102 13.50 6.20 -11.62
N ARG A 103 12.54 6.56 -10.78
CA ARG A 103 11.73 7.79 -10.87
C ARG A 103 11.84 8.59 -9.58
N ASP A 104 11.56 9.88 -9.66
CA ASP A 104 11.69 10.81 -8.53
C ASP A 104 10.71 10.52 -7.40
N SER A 105 9.55 9.94 -7.73
CA SER A 105 8.57 9.49 -6.74
C SER A 105 7.81 8.27 -7.23
N PHE A 106 7.31 7.47 -6.28
CA PHE A 106 6.43 6.35 -6.61
C PHE A 106 5.19 6.83 -7.39
N GLY A 107 4.58 7.96 -6.98
CA GLY A 107 3.42 8.52 -7.67
C GLY A 107 3.69 8.83 -9.15
N HIS A 108 4.89 9.30 -9.48
CA HIS A 108 5.29 9.52 -10.87
C HIS A 108 5.40 8.21 -11.65
N ALA A 109 5.98 7.16 -11.05
CA ALA A 109 6.06 5.84 -11.68
C ALA A 109 4.66 5.25 -11.95
N PHE A 110 3.73 5.35 -11.00
CA PHE A 110 2.35 4.90 -11.17
C PHE A 110 1.62 5.66 -12.29
N LEU A 111 1.80 6.99 -12.32
CA LEU A 111 1.20 7.83 -13.35
C LEU A 111 1.74 7.50 -14.74
N GLU A 112 3.04 7.21 -14.86
CA GLU A 112 3.65 6.82 -16.12
C GLU A 112 3.08 5.50 -16.63
N ILE A 113 3.00 4.47 -15.79
CA ILE A 113 2.43 3.16 -16.18
C ILE A 113 0.97 3.36 -16.64
N TYR A 114 0.20 4.16 -15.90
CA TYR A 114 -1.18 4.49 -16.26
C TYR A 114 -1.27 5.24 -17.59
N LYS A 115 -0.39 6.21 -17.85
CA LYS A 115 -0.36 6.98 -19.11
C LYS A 115 -0.01 6.14 -20.34
N HIS A 116 0.67 5.02 -20.15
CA HIS A 116 1.03 4.09 -21.21
C HIS A 116 0.06 2.89 -21.32
N ASP A 117 -1.09 2.96 -20.64
CA ASP A 117 -2.13 1.92 -20.64
C ASP A 117 -1.60 0.53 -20.23
N LEU A 118 -0.59 0.50 -19.36
CA LEU A 118 0.00 -0.74 -18.83
C LEU A 118 -0.69 -1.17 -17.52
N PRO A 119 -0.70 -2.49 -17.21
CA PRO A 119 -1.27 -2.97 -15.96
C PRO A 119 -0.49 -2.44 -14.75
N VAL A 120 -1.20 -1.78 -13.83
CA VAL A 120 -0.63 -1.20 -12.60
C VAL A 120 -0.96 -2.10 -11.42
N PHE A 121 0.06 -2.56 -10.70
CA PHE A 121 -0.12 -3.24 -9.42
C PHE A 121 -0.10 -2.24 -8.27
N VAL A 122 -1.24 -2.08 -7.59
CA VAL A 122 -1.36 -1.22 -6.40
C VAL A 122 -1.28 -2.10 -5.15
N SER A 123 -0.17 -2.01 -4.42
CA SER A 123 0.02 -2.73 -3.16
C SER A 123 -0.66 -2.01 -1.99
N THR A 124 -0.90 -2.74 -0.89
CA THR A 124 -1.39 -2.15 0.36
C THR A 124 -0.43 -1.09 0.90
N ASP A 125 0.89 -1.32 0.80
CA ASP A 125 1.90 -0.36 1.24
C ASP A 125 1.83 0.96 0.46
N ALA A 126 1.58 0.92 -0.86
CA ALA A 126 1.39 2.13 -1.66
C ALA A 126 0.18 2.96 -1.19
N ILE A 127 -0.92 2.27 -0.81
CA ILE A 127 -2.12 2.92 -0.27
C ILE A 127 -1.84 3.51 1.11
N LEU A 128 -1.20 2.76 2.00
CA LEU A 128 -0.84 3.22 3.35
C LEU A 128 0.12 4.41 3.27
N HIS A 129 1.09 4.39 2.37
CA HIS A 129 1.99 5.50 2.15
C HIS A 129 1.23 6.77 1.70
N ALA A 130 0.31 6.65 0.74
CA ALA A 130 -0.52 7.77 0.31
C ALA A 130 -1.39 8.32 1.45
N LEU A 131 -1.93 7.45 2.31
CA LEU A 131 -2.69 7.82 3.50
C LEU A 131 -1.83 8.57 4.53
N HIS A 132 -0.63 8.07 4.82
CA HIS A 132 0.30 8.74 5.73
C HIS A 132 0.67 10.14 5.21
N ARG A 133 0.96 10.27 3.92
CA ARG A 133 1.26 11.56 3.29
C ARG A 133 0.11 12.55 3.38
N SER A 134 -1.13 12.10 3.23
CA SER A 134 -2.29 12.99 3.35
C SER A 134 -2.51 13.45 4.79
N TYR A 135 -2.28 12.58 5.77
CA TYR A 135 -2.32 12.93 7.18
C TYR A 135 -1.27 14.01 7.52
N ASP A 136 -0.02 13.83 7.07
CA ASP A 136 1.05 14.80 7.31
C ASP A 136 0.70 16.18 6.72
N ALA A 137 0.09 16.22 5.53
CA ALA A 137 -0.33 17.47 4.90
C ALA A 137 -1.46 18.16 5.70
N ILE A 138 -2.48 17.41 6.13
CA ILE A 138 -3.57 17.95 6.95
C ILE A 138 -3.01 18.48 8.29
N LEU A 139 -2.08 17.76 8.89
CA LEU A 139 -1.45 18.18 10.14
C LEU A 139 -0.67 19.48 9.95
N GLN A 140 0.15 19.58 8.89
CA GLN A 140 0.89 20.79 8.55
C GLN A 140 -0.04 21.99 8.34
N ASP A 141 -1.12 21.81 7.60
CA ASP A 141 -2.11 22.86 7.34
C ASP A 141 -2.81 23.30 8.63
N THR A 142 -3.14 22.35 9.51
CA THR A 142 -3.78 22.65 10.79
C THR A 142 -2.82 23.38 11.73
N GLU A 143 -1.55 22.97 11.78
CA GLU A 143 -0.52 23.58 12.61
C GLU A 143 -0.24 25.03 12.19
N THR A 144 0.00 25.23 10.90
CA THR A 144 0.34 26.54 10.34
C THR A 144 -0.87 27.47 10.27
N GLY A 145 -2.05 26.94 9.96
CA GLY A 145 -3.27 27.73 9.78
C GLY A 145 -4.00 28.04 11.09
N VAL A 146 -3.93 27.17 12.10
CA VAL A 146 -4.74 27.30 13.32
C VAL A 146 -3.91 27.28 14.59
N LEU A 147 -3.11 26.25 14.83
CA LEU A 147 -2.46 26.07 16.15
C LEU A 147 -1.43 27.17 16.43
N ILE A 148 -0.54 27.46 15.48
CA ILE A 148 0.51 28.47 15.65
C ILE A 148 -0.10 29.86 15.90
N PRO A 149 -1.02 30.37 15.06
CA PRO A 149 -1.65 31.68 15.29
C PRO A 149 -2.37 31.77 16.64
N ARG A 150 -3.10 30.71 17.03
CA ARG A 150 -3.83 30.69 18.31
C ARG A 150 -2.91 30.68 19.51
N LEU A 151 -1.82 29.91 19.44
CA LEU A 151 -0.82 29.88 20.51
C LEU A 151 -0.13 31.24 20.64
N GLN A 152 0.21 31.89 19.53
CA GLN A 152 0.77 33.25 19.53
C GLN A 152 -0.20 34.25 20.15
N GLU A 153 -1.48 34.23 19.76
CA GLU A 153 -2.51 35.09 20.34
C GLU A 153 -2.63 34.91 21.86
N LEU A 154 -2.64 33.65 22.32
CA LEU A 154 -2.74 33.33 23.74
C LEU A 154 -1.52 33.82 24.53
N LEU A 155 -0.32 33.58 24.03
CA LEU A 155 0.92 34.06 24.67
C LEU A 155 1.02 35.58 24.70
N LEU A 156 0.56 36.27 23.65
CA LEU A 156 0.49 37.73 23.60
C LEU A 156 -0.46 38.28 24.66
N LYS A 157 -1.66 37.70 24.80
CA LYS A 157 -2.64 38.11 25.82
C LYS A 157 -2.10 37.90 27.22
N LEU A 158 -1.54 36.71 27.51
CA LEU A 158 -0.94 36.42 28.80
C LEU A 158 0.19 37.40 29.14
N ARG A 159 1.05 37.75 28.20
CA ARG A 159 2.14 38.70 28.44
C ARG A 159 1.63 40.12 28.74
N ASN A 160 0.55 40.55 28.10
CA ASN A 160 0.02 41.91 28.23
C ASN A 160 -0.87 42.09 29.47
N GLU A 161 -1.24 41.01 30.16
CA GLU A 161 -1.98 41.05 31.44
C GLU A 161 -1.07 41.10 32.69
N TRP A 162 0.26 41.10 32.50
CA TRP A 162 1.26 41.40 33.53
C TRP A 162 1.87 42.79 33.31
#